data_AF-A0A0F8XF13-F1
#
_entry.id   AF-A0A0F8XF13-F1
#
_cell.length_a   1.000
_cell.length_b   1.000
_cell.length_c   1.000
_cell.angle_alpha   90.00
_cell.angle_beta   90.00
_cell.angle_gamma   90.00
#
_symmetry.space_group_name_H-M   'P 1'
#
loop_
_entity.id
_entity.type
_entity.pdbx_description
1 polymer ?
#
loop_
_entity_poly.entity_id
_entity_poly.type
_entity_poly.pdbx_seq_one_letter_code
_entity_poly.pdbx_strand_id
1 'polypeptide(L)' 'MTLSGNGKEELMQLNLTRERASAQIVENLIGAGVLLRSEVPRYRKVLDSYDNLTLARVLLVSHELREAGGEILSP' A
#
# COMPACT_ATOMS: atom_id res chain seq x y z
N MET A 1 -32.92 7.47 -17.18
CA MET A 1 -31.95 8.59 -17.15
C MET A 1 -30.94 8.34 -18.26
N THR A 2 -30.70 9.38 -19.04
CA THR A 2 -29.93 9.40 -20.29
C THR A 2 -28.46 9.01 -20.09
N LEU A 3 -28.00 8.06 -20.91
CA LEU A 3 -26.59 7.78 -21.18
C LEU A 3 -25.99 8.97 -21.92
N SER A 4 -25.20 9.82 -21.25
CA SER A 4 -24.38 10.83 -21.91
C SER A 4 -23.18 11.19 -21.05
N GLY A 5 -22.01 10.75 -21.51
CA GLY A 5 -20.72 11.04 -20.93
C GLY A 5 -19.77 9.90 -21.25
N ASN A 6 -18.96 10.06 -22.29
CA ASN A 6 -17.89 9.13 -22.65
C ASN A 6 -17.11 8.76 -21.38
N GLY A 7 -17.31 7.53 -20.90
CA GLY A 7 -16.59 6.93 -19.79
C GLY A 7 -15.12 6.75 -20.20
N LYS A 8 -14.38 7.84 -20.20
CA LYS A 8 -12.95 7.77 -19.92
C LYS A 8 -12.91 7.33 -18.47
N GLU A 9 -12.86 6.02 -18.23
CA GLU A 9 -12.29 5.53 -16.98
C GLU A 9 -10.99 6.30 -16.83
N GLU A 10 -10.94 7.16 -15.82
CA GLU A 10 -9.74 7.88 -15.48
C GLU A 10 -8.71 6.79 -15.22
N LEU A 11 -7.81 6.56 -16.19
CA LEU A 11 -6.75 5.57 -16.07
C LEU A 11 -6.13 5.81 -14.71
N MET A 12 -6.25 4.84 -13.80
CA MET A 12 -5.68 4.93 -12.47
C MET A 12 -4.23 5.36 -12.65
N GLN A 13 -3.91 6.61 -12.31
CA GLN A 13 -2.56 7.11 -12.49
C GLN A 13 -1.69 6.40 -11.48
N LEU A 14 -1.01 5.35 -11.95
CA LEU A 14 -0.12 4.51 -11.17
C LEU A 14 1.18 5.28 -10.93
N ASN A 15 1.12 6.33 -10.11
CA ASN A 15 2.28 7.08 -9.65
C ASN A 15 2.99 6.29 -8.54
N LEU A 16 3.66 5.21 -8.94
CA LEU A 16 4.50 4.35 -8.10
C LEU A 16 5.86 5.01 -7.86
N THR A 17 5.88 6.09 -7.08
CA THR A 17 7.15 6.56 -6.53
C THR A 17 7.56 5.66 -5.37
N ARG A 18 8.87 5.58 -5.12
CA ARG A 18 9.44 4.78 -4.02
C ARG A 18 8.85 5.19 -2.68
N GLU A 19 8.71 6.49 -2.45
CA GLU A 19 8.17 7.07 -1.22
C GLU A 19 6.71 6.65 -1.01
N ARG A 20 5.91 6.68 -2.09
CA ARG A 20 4.49 6.29 -2.04
C ARG A 20 4.34 4.79 -1.83
N ALA A 21 5.13 3.97 -2.51
CA ALA A 21 5.14 2.53 -2.32
C ALA A 21 5.50 2.16 -0.87
N SER A 22 6.54 2.78 -0.31
CA SER A 22 6.94 2.57 1.08
C SER A 22 5.87 3.01 2.08
N ALA A 23 5.20 4.14 1.84
CA ALA A 23 4.10 4.59 2.68
C ALA A 23 2.93 3.59 2.65
N GLN A 24 2.54 3.14 1.45
CA GLN A 24 1.45 2.20 1.28
C GLN A 24 1.74 0.84 1.92
N ILE A 25 2.97 0.31 1.80
CA ILE A 25 3.40 -0.91 2.48
C ILE A 25 3.19 -0.77 4.00
N VAL A 26 3.65 0.34 4.59
CA VAL A 26 3.52 0.57 6.03
C VAL A 26 2.04 0.61 6.46
N GLU A 27 1.20 1.34 5.73
CA GLU A 27 -0.23 1.41 6.01
C GLU A 27 -0.91 0.05 5.92
N ASN A 28 -0.59 -0.72 4.87
CA ASN A 28 -1.12 -2.06 4.69
C ASN A 28 -0.75 -3.00 5.84
N LEU A 29 0.52 -2.98 6.26
CA LEU A 29 1.00 -3.85 7.34
C LEU A 29 0.44 -3.45 8.71
N ILE A 30 0.22 -2.15 8.96
CA ILE A 30 -0.48 -1.69 10.17
C ILE A 30 -1.95 -2.14 10.12
N GLY A 31 -2.62 -1.94 8.99
CA GLY A 31 -4.01 -2.34 8.80
C GLY A 31 -4.23 -3.85 8.96
N ALA A 32 -3.25 -4.65 8.56
CA ALA A 32 -3.21 -6.10 8.73
C ALA A 32 -2.81 -6.57 10.14
N GLY A 33 -2.42 -5.67 11.05
CA GLY A 33 -1.93 -6.02 12.39
C GLY A 33 -0.54 -6.64 12.44
N VAL A 34 0.20 -6.59 11.34
CA VAL A 34 1.55 -7.16 11.21
C VAL A 34 2.61 -6.21 11.74
N LEU A 35 2.40 -4.89 11.58
CA LEU A 35 3.34 -3.85 11.99
C LEU A 35 2.71 -2.93 13.04
N LEU A 36 3.35 -2.79 14.19
CA LEU A 36 2.92 -1.81 15.19
C LEU A 36 3.35 -0.40 14.78
N ARG A 37 2.54 0.62 15.12
CA ARG A 37 2.85 2.04 14.84
C ARG A 37 4.20 2.47 15.42
N SER A 38 4.60 1.92 16.57
CA SER A 38 5.90 2.19 17.21
C SER A 38 7.10 1.65 16.43
N GLU A 39 6.90 0.65 15.58
CA GLU A 39 7.96 -0.02 14.82
C GLU A 39 8.22 0.62 13.45
N VAL A 40 7.32 1.51 13.01
CA VAL A 40 7.38 2.18 11.70
C VAL A 40 8.74 2.83 11.41
N PRO A 41 9.37 3.59 12.33
CA PRO A 41 10.67 4.23 12.04
C PRO A 41 11.77 3.21 11.75
N ARG A 42 11.75 2.06 12.43
CA ARG A 42 12.69 0.96 12.19
C ARG A 42 12.40 0.29 10.85
N TYR A 43 11.13 0.01 10.57
CA TYR A 43 10.75 -0.68 9.35
C TYR A 43 10.99 0.16 8.08
N ARG A 44 10.82 1.49 8.14
CA ARG A 44 11.15 2.40 7.02
C ARG A 44 12.62 2.28 6.58
N LYS A 45 13.56 2.15 7.53
CA LYS A 45 14.98 1.92 7.20
C LYS A 45 15.22 0.61 6.45
N VAL A 46 14.37 -0.40 6.68
CA VAL A 46 14.43 -1.67 5.94
C VAL A 46 13.90 -1.47 4.52
N LEU A 47 12.78 -0.75 4.35
CA LEU A 47 12.25 -0.45 3.02
C LEU A 47 13.23 0.39 2.19
N ASP A 48 13.98 1.30 2.83
CA ASP A 48 14.99 2.11 2.18
C ASP A 48 16.15 1.29 1.60
N SER A 49 16.41 0.07 2.09
CA SER A 49 17.46 -0.80 1.57
C SER A 49 17.02 -1.69 0.41
N TYR A 50 15.72 -1.77 0.11
CA TYR A 50 15.20 -2.63 -0.93
C TYR A 50 15.43 -2.07 -2.33
N ASP A 51 15.77 -2.93 -3.29
CA ASP A 51 15.70 -2.53 -4.69
C ASP A 51 14.24 -2.37 -5.14
N ASN A 52 14.03 -1.79 -6.33
CA ASN A 52 12.69 -1.50 -6.82
C ASN A 52 11.85 -2.76 -7.05
N LEU A 53 12.47 -3.88 -7.42
CA LEU A 53 11.77 -5.15 -7.65
C LEU A 53 11.28 -5.75 -6.33
N THR A 54 12.13 -5.74 -5.31
CA THR A 54 11.81 -6.19 -3.95
C THR A 54 10.73 -5.31 -3.36
N LEU A 55 10.84 -3.99 -3.49
CA LEU A 55 9.84 -3.06 -3.01
C LEU A 55 8.47 -3.29 -3.66
N ALA A 56 8.42 -3.53 -4.98
CA ALA A 56 7.19 -3.86 -5.69
C ALA A 56 6.58 -5.18 -5.20
N ARG A 57 7.38 -6.22 -4.95
CA ARG A 57 6.90 -7.49 -4.39
C ARG A 57 6.33 -7.32 -2.99
N VAL A 58 7.02 -6.58 -2.13
CA VAL A 58 6.54 -6.31 -0.77
C VAL A 58 5.26 -5.47 -0.78
N LEU A 59 5.12 -4.54 -1.73
CA LEU A 59 3.88 -3.80 -1.92
C LEU A 59 2.71 -4.75 -2.21
N LEU A 60 2.86 -5.68 -3.16
CA LEU A 60 1.82 -6.67 -3.48
C LEU A 60 1.47 -7.55 -2.28
N VAL A 61 2.48 -8.15 -1.64
CA VAL A 61 2.27 -9.04 -0.49
C VAL A 61 1.64 -8.28 0.69
N SER A 62 2.05 -7.04 0.96
CA SER A 62 1.45 -6.23 2.02
C SER A 62 -0.04 -5.98 1.78
N HIS A 63 -0.42 -5.78 0.51
CA HIS A 63 -1.82 -5.59 0.14
C HIS A 63 -2.61 -6.89 0.36
N GLU A 64 -2.09 -8.03 -0.11
CA GLU A 64 -2.70 -9.35 0.13
C GLU A 64 -2.88 -9.63 1.62
N LEU A 65 -1.90 -9.28 2.46
CA LEU A 65 -1.99 -9.42 3.92
C LEU A 65 -3.07 -8.52 4.53
N ARG A 66 -3.22 -7.28 4.05
CA ARG A 66 -4.30 -6.38 4.50
C ARG A 66 -5.67 -6.95 4.16
N GLU A 67 -5.84 -7.43 2.92
CA GLU A 67 -7.12 -8.00 2.49
C GLU A 67 -7.44 -9.31 3.23
N ALA A 68 -6.43 -10.15 3.51
CA ALA A 68 -6.60 -11.39 4.26
C ALA A 68 -6.83 -11.16 5.76
N GLY A 69 -6.19 -10.15 6.36
CA GLY A 69 -6.32 -9.82 7.78
C GLY A 69 -7.61 -9.08 8.13
N GLY A 70 -8.28 -8.50 7.14
CA GLY A 70 -9.39 -7.56 7.34
C GLY A 70 -8.91 -6.20 7.84
N GLU A 71 -9.74 -5.16 7.73
CA GLU A 71 -9.44 -3.88 8.38
C GLU A 71 -9.49 -4.05 9.89
N ILE A 72 -8.36 -3.86 10.58
CA ILE A 72 -8.40 -3.56 12.01
C ILE A 72 -9.16 -2.24 12.14
N LEU A 73 -10.44 -2.35 12.49
CA LEU A 73 -11.30 -1.24 12.87
C LEU A 73 -10.56 -0.45 13.95
N SER A 74 -9.89 0.63 13.54
CA SER A 74 -9.41 1.62 14.48
C SER A 74 -10.63 2.42 14.93
N PRO A 75 -10.89 2.55 16.25
CA PRO A 75 -11.99 3.38 16.75
C PRO A 75 -11.82 4.85 16.37
#